data_AF-A0A2D6FE76-F1
#
_entry.id   AF-A0A2D6FE76-F1
#
_cell.length_a   1.000
_cell.length_b   1.000
_cell.length_c   1.000
_cell.angle_alpha   90.00
_cell.angle_beta   90.00
_cell.angle_gamma   90.00
#
_symmetry.space_group_name_H-M   'P 1'
#
loop_
_entity.id
_entity.type
_entity.pdbx_description
1 polymer ?
#
loop_
_entity_poly.entity_id
_entity_poly.type
_entity_poly.pdbx_seq_one_letter_code
_entity_poly.pdbx_strand_id
1 'polypeptide(L)' 'MTTDLIQCKCNTGCQCRVEPAKAVMRDGKAFCCEPCADGRGCGCR' A
#
# COMPACT_ATOMS: atom_id res chain seq x y z
N MET A 1 11.62 -8.10 16.74
CA MET A 1 10.21 -7.86 16.35
C MET A 1 10.14 -8.04 14.85
N THR A 2 9.43 -9.06 14.37
CA THR A 2 9.26 -9.31 12.94
C THR A 2 8.17 -8.37 12.46
N THR A 3 8.55 -7.27 11.80
CA THR A 3 7.58 -6.33 11.24
C THR A 3 6.87 -7.03 10.10
N ASP A 4 5.61 -7.40 10.31
CA ASP A 4 4.78 -8.04 9.29
C ASP A 4 4.41 -6.99 8.24
N LEU A 5 5.29 -6.82 7.25
CA LEU A 5 5.11 -5.85 6.18
C LEU A 5 4.25 -6.47 5.08
N ILE A 6 3.11 -5.85 4.81
CA ILE A 6 2.20 -6.31 3.77
C ILE A 6 2.45 -5.56 2.46
N GLN A 7 2.31 -6.28 1.35
CA GLN A 7 2.51 -5.70 0.03
C GLN A 7 1.35 -4.78 -0.34
N CYS A 8 1.67 -3.58 -0.83
CA CYS A 8 0.70 -2.63 -1.34
C CYS A 8 -0.12 -3.26 -2.47
N LYS A 9 -1.44 -3.25 -2.35
CA LYS A 9 -2.38 -3.79 -3.34
C LYS A 9 -2.68 -2.81 -4.49
N CYS A 10 -1.72 -1.96 -4.84
CA CYS A 10 -1.89 -1.01 -5.94
C CYS A 10 -1.83 -1.73 -7.29
N ASN A 11 -2.74 -1.40 -8.21
CA ASN A 11 -2.86 -2.06 -9.52
C ASN A 11 -1.70 -1.74 -10.49
N THR A 12 -0.88 -0.73 -10.22
CA THR A 12 0.19 -0.29 -11.14
C THR A 12 1.53 -0.99 -10.93
N GLY A 13 1.53 -2.20 -10.34
CA GLY A 13 2.77 -2.97 -10.11
C GLY A 13 3.63 -2.43 -8.96
N CYS A 14 3.02 -1.77 -7.98
CA CYS A 14 3.77 -1.26 -6.84
C CYS A 14 4.29 -2.40 -5.95
N GLN A 15 5.60 -2.42 -5.71
CA GLN A 15 6.26 -3.44 -4.88
C GLN A 15 6.54 -2.97 -3.45
N CYS A 16 6.06 -1.78 -3.07
CA CYS A 16 6.20 -1.26 -1.71
C CYS A 16 5.56 -2.22 -0.70
N ARG A 17 6.28 -2.48 0.39
CA ARG A 17 5.76 -3.21 1.55
C ARG A 17 5.61 -2.21 2.70
N VAL A 18 4.46 -2.22 3.36
CA VAL A 18 4.13 -1.28 4.42
C VAL A 18 3.59 -2.00 5.64
N GLU A 19 3.81 -1.39 6.81
CA GLU A 19 3.25 -1.91 8.05
C GLU A 19 1.72 -1.75 8.01
N PRO A 20 0.93 -2.80 8.27
CA PRO A 20 -0.52 -2.71 8.27
C PRO A 20 -1.06 -1.62 9.20
N ALA A 21 -0.37 -1.39 10.33
CA ALA A 21 -0.70 -0.33 11.28
C ALA A 21 -0.47 1.10 10.75
N LYS A 22 0.37 1.28 9.72
CA LYS A 22 0.64 2.58 9.08
C LYS A 22 0.14 2.66 7.64
N ALA A 23 -0.36 1.56 7.11
CA ALA A 23 -0.86 1.47 5.75
C ALA A 23 -2.19 2.22 5.64
N VAL A 24 -2.42 2.81 4.46
CA VAL A 24 -3.73 3.35 4.12
C VAL A 24 -4.63 2.16 3.79
N MET A 25 -5.65 1.92 4.61
CA MET A 25 -6.64 0.87 4.40
C MET A 25 -7.85 1.45 3.64
N ARG A 26 -8.18 0.90 2.46
CA ARG A 26 -9.41 1.19 1.71
C ARG A 26 -10.00 -0.08 1.13
N ASP A 27 -11.32 -0.27 1.23
CA ASP A 27 -12.01 -1.45 0.70
C ASP A 27 -11.38 -2.79 1.16
N GLY A 28 -10.85 -2.83 2.39
CA GLY A 28 -10.16 -4.01 2.94
C GLY A 28 -8.78 -4.29 2.32
N LYS A 29 -8.25 -3.39 1.51
CA LYS A 29 -6.91 -3.48 0.90
C LYS A 29 -5.98 -2.47 1.56
N ALA A 30 -4.72 -2.88 1.74
CA ALA A 30 -3.68 -2.02 2.27
C ALA A 30 -2.86 -1.41 1.14
N PHE A 31 -2.62 -0.11 1.28
CA PHE A 31 -1.89 0.70 0.32
C PHE A 31 -0.74 1.44 1.00
N CYS A 32 0.35 1.63 0.26
CA CYS A 32 1.51 2.35 0.77
C CYS A 32 1.31 3.86 0.86
N CYS A 33 0.35 4.41 0.11
CA CYS A 33 0.04 5.83 0.06
C CYS A 33 -1.41 6.05 -0.39
N GLU A 34 -1.94 7.24 -0.11
CA GLU A 34 -3.29 7.66 -0.51
C GLU A 34 -3.56 7.54 -2.02
N PRO A 35 -2.69 8.00 -2.95
CA PRO A 35 -2.97 7.88 -4.39
C PRO A 35 -3.07 6.42 -4.87
N CYS A 36 -2.39 5.48 -4.21
CA CYS A 36 -2.59 4.05 -4.45
C CYS A 36 -3.98 3.58 -4.03
N ALA A 37 -4.46 4.06 -2.88
CA ALA A 37 -5.78 3.76 -2.35
C ALA A 37 -6.90 4.40 -3.18
N ASP A 38 -6.66 5.59 -3.75
CA ASP A 38 -7.55 6.27 -4.69
C ASP A 38 -7.49 5.71 -6.13
N GLY A 39 -6.66 4.70 -6.39
CA GLY A 39 -6.52 4.10 -7.73
C GLY A 39 -5.83 5.02 -8.75
N ARG A 40 -5.23 6.12 -8.30
CA ARG A 40 -4.46 7.06 -9.13
C ARG A 40 -3.05 6.52 -9.45
N GLY A 41 -2.61 5.49 -8.73
CA GLY A 41 -1.37 4.77 -8.94
C GLY A 41 -0.29 5.09 -7.91
N CYS A 42 0.75 4.26 -7.90
CA CYS A 42 1.92 4.45 -7.05
C CYS A 42 2.83 5.53 -7.64
N GLY A 43 2.85 6.72 -7.04
CA GLY A 43 3.81 7.79 -7.36
C GLY A 43 5.23 7.53 -6.84
N CYS A 44 5.54 6.30 -6.40
CA CYS A 44 6.83 5.90 -5.85
C CYS A 44 7.93 5.76 -6.92
N ARG A 45 7.83 6.48 -8.04
CA ARG A 45 8.77 6.45 -9.16
C ARG A 45 9.58 7.73 -9.21
#